data_AF-K1TAT6-F1
#
_entry.id   AF-K1TAT6-F1
#
_cell.length_a   1.000
_cell.length_b   1.000
_cell.length_c   1.000
_cell.angle_alpha   90.00
_cell.angle_beta   90.00
_cell.angle_gamma   90.00
#
_symmetry.space_group_name_H-M   'P 1'
#
loop_
_entity.id
_entity.type
_entity.pdbx_description
1 polymer ?
#
loop_
_entity_poly.entity_id
_entity_poly.type
_entity_poly.pdbx_seq_one_letter_code
_entity_poly.pdbx_strand_id
1 'polypeptide(L)'
;THKTQIPEYPKVYELMADRHIRYNECLDYIDRQEKNGQAFVIRPHKKSDVGRIEKDKDKLIALYEEGYQEAENCYEDLLAYLEK
;
A
#
# COMPACT_ATOMS: atom_id res chain seq x y z
N THR A 1 10.79 -24.16 9.21
CA THR A 1 10.40 -22.74 9.32
C THR A 1 11.18 -22.13 10.46
N HIS A 2 12.17 -21.27 10.19
CA HIS A 2 13.07 -20.75 11.22
C HIS A 2 12.30 -19.82 12.17
N LYS A 3 12.08 -20.25 13.41
CA LYS A 3 11.55 -19.41 14.50
C LYS A 3 12.69 -18.55 15.04
N THR A 4 12.93 -17.40 14.42
CA THR A 4 13.87 -16.41 14.95
C THR A 4 13.19 -15.66 16.10
N GLN A 5 13.13 -16.29 17.29
CA GLN A 5 12.89 -15.54 18.51
C GLN A 5 14.12 -14.67 18.73
N ILE A 6 13.94 -13.35 18.76
CA ILE A 6 14.99 -12.41 19.17
C ILE A 6 14.77 -12.22 20.68
N PRO A 7 15.54 -12.90 21.55
CA PRO A 7 15.21 -12.98 22.99
C PRO A 7 15.23 -11.63 23.68
N GLU A 8 16.02 -10.71 23.14
CA GLU A 8 16.16 -9.33 23.62
C GLU A 8 14.96 -8.44 23.27
N TYR A 9 14.14 -8.84 22.28
CA TYR A 9 13.00 -8.06 21.79
C TYR A 9 11.75 -8.94 21.58
N PRO A 10 11.13 -9.46 22.65
CA PRO A 10 9.94 -10.33 22.55
C PRO A 10 8.77 -9.65 21.82
N LYS A 11 8.60 -8.34 22.01
CA LYS A 11 7.57 -7.54 21.30
C LYS A 11 7.76 -7.53 19.78
N VAL A 12 9.00 -7.59 19.29
CA VAL A 12 9.28 -7.64 17.85
C VAL A 12 8.82 -8.98 17.27
N TYR A 13 9.01 -10.07 18.01
CA TYR A 13 8.54 -11.40 17.62
C TYR A 13 7.02 -11.46 17.53
N GLU A 14 6.31 -10.94 18.53
CA GLU A 14 4.85 -10.85 18.54
C GLU A 14 4.34 -10.04 17.34
N LEU A 15 4.89 -8.85 17.11
CA LEU A 15 4.52 -8.00 15.97
C LEU A 15 4.82 -8.67 14.61
N MET A 16 5.90 -9.45 14.52
CA MET A 16 6.25 -10.20 13.31
C MET A 16 5.25 -11.34 13.04
N ALA A 17 4.75 -12.01 14.07
CA ALA A 17 3.74 -13.06 13.94
C ALA A 17 2.43 -12.48 13.38
N ASP A 18 1.99 -11.34 13.91
CA ASP A 18 0.68 -10.76 13.59
C ASP A 18 0.71 -9.79 12.40
N ARG A 19 1.87 -9.55 11.79
CA ARG A 19 2.05 -8.54 10.72
C ARG A 19 1.04 -8.67 9.56
N HIS A 20 0.68 -9.90 9.21
CA HIS A 20 -0.21 -10.19 8.09
C HIS A 20 -1.67 -9.91 8.45
N ILE A 21 -2.05 -10.17 9.71
CA ILE A 21 -3.36 -9.83 10.28
C ILE A 21 -3.52 -8.31 10.26
N ARG A 22 -2.55 -7.59 10.83
CA ARG A 22 -2.56 -6.12 10.87
C ARG A 22 -2.59 -5.48 9.49
N TYR A 23 -1.85 -6.05 8.53
CA TYR A 23 -1.88 -5.58 7.15
C TYR A 23 -3.29 -5.70 6.54
N ASN A 24 -3.94 -6.85 6.70
CA ASN A 24 -5.31 -7.06 6.20
C ASN A 24 -6.32 -6.16 6.91
N GLU A 25 -6.21 -5.99 8.22
CA GLU A 25 -7.07 -5.06 8.99
C GLU A 25 -6.92 -3.61 8.50
N CYS A 26 -5.70 -3.19 8.13
CA CYS A 26 -5.47 -1.89 7.53
C CYS A 26 -6.13 -1.75 6.16
N LEU A 27 -6.06 -2.78 5.30
CA LEU A 27 -6.75 -2.78 4.01
C LEU A 27 -8.27 -2.69 4.18
N ASP A 28 -8.83 -3.49 5.09
CA ASP A 28 -10.26 -3.46 5.38
C ASP A 28 -10.70 -2.09 5.92
N TYR A 29 -9.85 -1.44 6.72
CA TYR A 29 -10.10 -0.08 7.20
C TYR A 29 -10.13 0.92 6.04
N ILE A 30 -9.14 0.89 5.15
CA ILE A 30 -9.08 1.77 3.98
C ILE A 30 -10.33 1.59 3.11
N ASP A 31 -10.72 0.34 2.82
CA ASP A 31 -11.90 0.05 2.01
C ASP A 31 -13.20 0.54 2.68
N ARG A 32 -13.29 0.53 4.02
CA ARG A 32 -14.42 1.12 4.74
C ARG A 32 -14.46 2.64 4.61
N GLN A 33 -13.30 3.31 4.70
CA GLN A 33 -13.21 4.77 4.54
C GLN A 33 -13.49 5.22 3.10
N GLU A 34 -13.13 4.40 2.12
CA GLU A 34 -13.49 4.66 0.72
C GLU A 34 -15.00 4.52 0.51
N LYS A 35 -15.60 3.41 0.98
CA LYS A 35 -17.03 3.13 0.81
C LYS A 35 -17.95 4.12 1.51
N ASN A 36 -17.54 4.64 2.67
CA ASN A 36 -18.31 5.64 3.40
C ASN A 36 -18.01 7.09 2.94
N GLY A 37 -17.14 7.26 1.94
CA GLY A 37 -16.79 8.56 1.36
C GLY A 37 -15.92 9.45 2.25
N GLN A 38 -15.26 8.89 3.28
CA GLN A 38 -14.34 9.64 4.17
C GLN A 38 -12.90 9.68 3.63
N ALA A 39 -12.57 8.84 2.66
CA ALA A 39 -11.28 8.83 1.99
C ALA A 39 -11.45 8.61 0.48
N PHE A 40 -10.59 9.27 -0.30
CA PHE A 40 -10.35 8.94 -1.69
C PHE A 40 -9.07 8.11 -1.78
N VAL A 41 -9.13 6.95 -2.46
CA VAL A 41 -8.01 5.99 -2.47
C VAL A 41 -7.44 5.87 -3.89
N ILE A 42 -6.19 6.29 -4.04
CA ILE A 42 -5.38 6.00 -5.24
C ILE A 42 -4.56 4.74 -4.93
N ARG A 43 -4.69 3.71 -5.77
CA ARG A 43 -3.97 2.44 -5.63
C ARG A 43 -3.65 1.86 -7.01
N PRO A 44 -2.54 1.10 -7.17
CA PRO A 44 -2.17 0.50 -8.45
C PRO A 44 -3.24 -0.46 -8.99
N HIS A 45 -3.55 -0.37 -10.29
CA HIS A 45 -4.49 -1.29 -10.94
C HIS A 45 -3.87 -2.65 -11.23
N LYS A 46 -2.55 -2.67 -11.44
CA LYS A 46 -1.78 -3.89 -11.68
C LYS A 46 -0.67 -4.00 -10.66
N LYS A 47 -0.22 -5.24 -10.44
CA LYS A 47 0.92 -5.49 -9.57
C LYS A 47 2.19 -4.96 -10.24
N SER A 48 2.94 -4.14 -9.53
CA SER A 48 4.26 -3.68 -10.00
C SER A 48 5.25 -4.86 -10.10
N ASP A 49 6.08 -4.82 -11.13
CA ASP A 49 7.22 -5.73 -11.32
C ASP A 49 8.45 -5.35 -10.47
N VAL A 50 8.35 -4.27 -9.68
CA VAL A 50 9.40 -3.76 -8.78
C VAL A 50 9.37 -4.51 -7.44
N GLY A 51 10.52 -5.04 -7.05
CA GLY A 51 10.70 -5.71 -5.75
C GLY A 51 10.77 -4.74 -4.57
N ARG A 52 10.68 -5.26 -3.34
CA ARG A 52 10.83 -4.45 -2.11
C ARG A 52 12.19 -3.74 -2.01
N ILE A 53 13.22 -4.33 -2.60
CA ILE A 53 14.56 -3.74 -2.74
C ILE A 53 14.85 -3.78 -4.23
N GLU A 54 14.74 -2.64 -4.90
CA GLU A 54 15.03 -2.48 -6.33
C GLU A 54 16.14 -1.45 -6.51
N LYS A 55 17.06 -1.72 -7.44
CA LYS A 55 18.21 -0.86 -7.79
C LYS A 55 18.25 -0.52 -9.27
N ASP A 56 17.50 -1.23 -10.10
CA ASP A 56 17.37 -0.95 -11.51
C ASP A 56 16.63 0.38 -11.69
N LYS A 57 17.35 1.38 -12.20
CA LYS A 57 16.84 2.73 -12.38
C LYS A 57 15.68 2.76 -13.39
N ASP A 58 15.75 1.96 -14.45
CA ASP A 58 14.77 2.00 -15.53
C ASP A 58 13.43 1.44 -15.05
N LYS A 59 13.45 0.38 -14.23
CA LYS A 59 12.25 -0.14 -13.57
C LYS A 59 11.62 0.84 -12.59
N LEU A 60 12.45 1.58 -11.85
CA LEU A 60 11.97 2.59 -10.90
C LEU A 60 11.31 3.77 -11.64
N ILE A 61 11.88 4.19 -12.78
CA ILE A 61 11.28 5.23 -13.63
C ILE A 61 9.94 4.74 -14.20
N ALA A 62 9.90 3.52 -14.73
CA ALA A 62 8.66 2.95 -15.25
C ALA A 62 7.55 2.89 -14.19
N LEU A 63 7.88 2.50 -12.95
CA LEU A 63 6.92 2.51 -11.84
C LEU A 63 6.43 3.93 -11.49
N TYR A 64 7.34 4.92 -11.53
CA TYR A 64 6.98 6.32 -11.29
C TYR A 64 6.01 6.84 -12.34
N GLU A 65 6.31 6.62 -13.63
CA GLU A 65 5.46 7.04 -14.75
C GLU A 65 4.09 6.37 -14.70
N GLU A 66 4.05 5.08 -14.36
CA GLU A 66 2.81 4.34 -14.16
C GLU A 66 1.94 4.96 -13.06
N GLY A 67 2.51 5.20 -11.87
CA GLY A 67 1.77 5.82 -10.78
C GLY A 67 1.32 7.25 -11.08
N TYR A 68 2.10 8.00 -11.86
CA TYR A 68 1.72 9.33 -12.32
C TYR A 68 0.50 9.27 -13.24
N GLN A 69 0.51 8.38 -14.23
CA GLN A 69 -0.61 8.22 -15.16
C GLN A 69 -1.87 7.73 -14.45
N GLU A 70 -1.74 6.80 -13.51
CA GLU A 70 -2.89 6.32 -12.71
C GLU A 70 -3.51 7.46 -11.89
N ALA A 71 -2.68 8.29 -11.23
CA ALA A 71 -3.18 9.45 -10.50
C ALA A 71 -3.82 10.50 -11.42
N GLU A 72 -3.26 10.74 -12.61
CA GLU A 72 -3.84 11.63 -13.62
C GLU A 72 -5.22 11.13 -14.09
N ASN A 73 -5.38 9.83 -14.30
CA ASN A 73 -6.66 9.24 -14.68
C ASN A 73 -7.74 9.39 -13.59
N CYS A 74 -7.32 9.51 -12.33
CA CYS A 74 -8.20 9.74 -11.18
C CYS A 74 -8.54 11.23 -10.96
N TYR A 75 -8.07 12.15 -11.80
CA TYR A 75 -8.17 13.60 -11.56
C TYR A 75 -9.62 14.08 -11.42
N GLU A 76 -10.50 13.70 -12.34
CA GLU A 76 -11.92 14.11 -12.30
C GLU A 76 -12.65 13.54 -11.07
N ASP A 77 -12.40 12.27 -10.75
CA ASP A 77 -13.00 11.62 -9.57
C ASP A 77 -12.50 12.26 -8.26
N LEU A 78 -11.23 12.68 -8.24
CA LEU A 78 -10.64 13.40 -7.11
C LEU A 78 -11.29 14.79 -6.94
N LEU A 79 -11.50 15.54 -8.04
CA LEU A 79 -12.21 16.81 -7.98
C LEU A 79 -13.63 16.64 -7.45
N ALA A 80 -14.36 15.65 -7.97
CA ALA A 80 -15.71 15.33 -7.50
C ALA A 80 -15.76 14.91 -6.02
N TYR A 81 -14.69 14.29 -5.51
CA TYR A 81 -14.54 13.98 -4.10
C TYR A 81 -14.30 15.24 -3.25
N LEU A 82 -13.49 16.18 -3.72
CA LEU A 82 -13.15 17.42 -3.00
C LEU A 82 -14.27 18.46 -3.00
N GLU A 83 -15.20 18.38 -3.95
CA GLU A 83 -16.37 19.26 -4.03
C GLU A 83 -17.55 18.82 -3.13
N LYS A 84 -17.44 17.65 -2.48
CA LYS A 84 -18.41 17.17 -1.47
C LYS A 84 -18.19 17.79 -0.10
#